data_AF-A0A1G1DGB9-F1
#
_entry.id   AF-A0A1G1DGB9-F1
#
_cell.length_a   1.000
_cell.length_b   1.000
_cell.length_c   1.000
_cell.angle_alpha   90.00
_cell.angle_beta   90.00
_cell.angle_gamma   90.00
#
_symmetry.space_group_name_H-M   'P 1'
#
loop_
_entity.id
_entity.type
_entity.pdbx_description
1 polymer ?
#
loop_
_entity_poly.entity_id
_entity_poly.type
_entity_poly.pdbx_seq_one_letter_code
_entity_poly.pdbx_strand_id
1 'polypeptide(L)'
;MYRNFNTCLSKVEGVRFFTPQSLFSVFRNLSFALLYVPLLSQFVLAAESECIKCHQKIYNEIAGFTFQHSNFVQRECEICHISRKRTTSSLAEYAGKKAGGYLSDSSEEKIHKRGDLRSRREAGIDSCMEKCHRQGASHPVGIASRGNIKIPTTLPTAEGNIMTCATCHMPHGGKERYFARVDFKRDICVLCHLDKL
;
A
#
# COMPACT_ATOMS: atom_id res chain seq x y z
N MET A 1 19.86 -80.38 2.29
CA MET A 1 20.60 -80.96 1.15
C MET A 1 21.43 -79.84 0.54
N TYR A 2 22.75 -79.89 0.79
CA TYR A 2 23.74 -78.90 0.37
C TYR A 2 23.98 -78.99 -1.15
N ARG A 3 24.00 -77.86 -1.87
CA ARG A 3 24.70 -77.64 -3.15
C ARG A 3 25.11 -76.17 -3.22
N ASN A 4 26.34 -75.88 -2.81
CA ASN A 4 27.52 -75.66 -3.65
C ASN A 4 27.52 -74.30 -4.37
N PHE A 5 28.26 -73.38 -3.75
CA PHE A 5 28.93 -72.25 -4.37
C PHE A 5 29.84 -72.73 -5.51
N ASN A 6 29.74 -72.11 -6.68
CA ASN A 6 30.88 -71.81 -7.54
C ASN A 6 30.50 -70.72 -8.57
N THR A 7 31.07 -69.54 -8.35
CA THR A 7 31.72 -68.67 -9.34
C THR A 7 31.12 -68.54 -10.74
N CYS A 8 30.59 -67.35 -11.04
CA CYS A 8 30.72 -66.77 -12.37
C CYS A 8 30.80 -65.23 -12.28
N LEU A 9 32.03 -64.72 -12.33
CA LEU A 9 32.32 -63.32 -12.61
C LEU A 9 31.77 -62.96 -14.00
N SER A 10 30.77 -62.09 -14.06
CA SER A 10 30.39 -61.42 -15.30
C SER A 10 30.29 -59.91 -15.09
N LYS A 11 31.39 -59.27 -15.49
CA LYS A 11 31.44 -58.05 -16.32
C LYS A 11 30.49 -56.91 -15.92
N VAL A 12 31.06 -55.93 -15.22
CA VAL A 12 30.49 -54.58 -15.10
C VAL A 12 30.64 -53.90 -16.45
N GLU A 13 29.60 -53.96 -17.29
CA GLU A 13 29.58 -53.23 -18.56
C GLU A 13 29.13 -51.79 -18.34
N GLY A 14 29.90 -50.88 -18.94
CA GLY A 14 29.89 -49.46 -18.70
C GLY A 14 28.54 -48.79 -18.96
N VAL A 15 28.25 -47.84 -18.07
CA VAL A 15 27.21 -46.82 -18.15
C VAL A 15 27.35 -46.05 -19.47
N ARG A 16 26.64 -46.46 -20.52
CA ARG A 16 26.46 -45.68 -21.75
C ARG A 16 25.35 -44.66 -21.53
N PHE A 17 25.66 -43.58 -20.83
CA PHE A 17 24.80 -42.39 -20.81
C PHE A 17 25.26 -41.42 -21.90
N PHE A 18 24.28 -40.81 -22.57
CA PHE A 18 24.35 -39.78 -23.61
C PHE A 18 24.38 -40.26 -25.07
N THR A 19 23.17 -40.39 -25.64
CA THR A 19 22.94 -40.32 -27.08
C THR A 19 23.02 -38.86 -27.56
N PRO A 20 23.50 -38.57 -28.79
CA PRO A 20 23.69 -37.20 -29.29
C PRO A 20 22.40 -36.35 -29.31
N GLN A 21 21.23 -37.00 -29.32
CA GLN A 21 19.92 -36.36 -29.36
C GLN A 21 19.54 -35.67 -28.03
N SER A 22 20.04 -36.16 -26.88
CA SER A 22 19.71 -35.58 -25.58
C SER A 22 20.48 -34.28 -25.32
N LEU A 23 21.75 -34.19 -25.77
CA LEU A 23 22.55 -32.97 -25.66
C LEU A 23 21.93 -31.82 -26.47
N PHE A 24 21.49 -32.08 -27.71
CA PHE A 24 20.88 -31.05 -28.56
C PHE A 24 19.58 -30.47 -27.98
N SER A 25 18.78 -31.29 -27.30
CA SER A 25 17.56 -30.86 -26.61
C SER A 25 17.86 -29.98 -25.40
N VAL A 26 18.88 -30.33 -24.59
CA VAL A 26 19.29 -29.52 -23.43
C VAL A 26 19.86 -28.18 -23.89
N PHE A 27 20.73 -28.16 -24.91
CA PHE A 27 21.28 -26.92 -25.47
C PHE A 27 20.20 -26.01 -26.05
N ARG A 28 19.22 -26.57 -26.79
CA ARG A 28 18.09 -25.79 -27.33
C ARG A 28 17.26 -25.15 -26.23
N ASN A 29 16.91 -25.89 -25.18
CA ASN A 29 16.13 -25.33 -24.06
C ASN A 29 16.91 -24.28 -23.26
N LEU A 30 18.24 -24.45 -23.09
CA LEU A 30 19.09 -23.45 -22.46
C LEU A 30 19.17 -22.15 -23.28
N SER A 31 19.29 -22.25 -24.61
CA SER A 31 19.30 -21.08 -25.50
C SER A 31 17.96 -20.34 -25.51
N PHE A 32 16.84 -21.06 -25.46
CA PHE A 32 15.51 -20.43 -25.32
C PHE A 32 15.37 -19.73 -23.96
N ALA A 33 15.80 -20.34 -22.86
CA ALA A 33 15.78 -19.70 -21.54
C ALA A 33 16.69 -18.46 -21.49
N LEU A 34 17.89 -18.53 -22.05
CA LEU A 34 18.84 -17.40 -22.07
C LEU A 34 18.37 -16.22 -22.93
N LEU A 35 17.52 -16.44 -23.94
CA LEU A 35 16.97 -15.37 -24.78
C LEU A 35 15.61 -14.85 -24.28
N TYR A 36 14.74 -15.73 -23.75
CA TYR A 36 13.40 -15.33 -23.28
C TYR A 36 13.39 -14.74 -21.87
N VAL A 37 14.24 -15.20 -20.96
CA VAL A 37 14.31 -14.67 -19.59
C VAL A 37 14.72 -13.18 -19.56
N PRO A 38 15.75 -12.71 -20.29
CA PRO A 38 16.05 -11.28 -20.32
C PRO A 38 15.01 -10.45 -21.07
N LEU A 39 14.30 -11.02 -22.06
CA LEU A 39 13.22 -10.33 -22.76
C LEU A 39 12.00 -10.14 -21.85
N LEU A 40 11.65 -11.15 -21.05
CA LEU A 40 10.57 -11.08 -20.05
C LEU A 40 10.95 -10.21 -18.85
N SER A 41 12.23 -10.17 -18.45
CA SER A 41 12.67 -9.32 -17.32
C SER A 41 12.63 -7.83 -17.65
N GLN A 42 12.81 -7.45 -18.92
CA GLN A 42 12.62 -6.06 -19.38
C GLN A 42 11.18 -5.57 -19.15
N PHE A 43 10.16 -6.45 -19.26
CA PHE A 43 8.78 -6.09 -18.97
C PHE A 43 8.48 -5.95 -17.47
N VAL A 44 9.16 -6.72 -16.61
CA VAL A 44 8.96 -6.66 -15.15
C VAL A 44 9.57 -5.40 -14.52
N LEU A 45 10.65 -4.86 -15.10
CA LEU A 45 11.34 -3.67 -14.57
C LEU A 45 10.70 -2.34 -14.99
N ALA A 46 9.78 -2.33 -15.97
CA ALA A 46 9.28 -1.09 -16.58
C ALA A 46 8.00 -0.50 -15.94
N ALA A 47 7.53 -1.03 -14.80
CA ALA A 47 6.36 -0.50 -14.09
C ALA A 47 6.76 0.42 -12.91
N GLU A 48 7.47 1.51 -13.19
CA GLU A 48 7.56 2.62 -12.24
C GLU A 48 6.27 3.43 -12.31
N SER A 49 5.58 3.62 -11.18
CA SER A 49 4.37 4.44 -11.17
C SER A 49 4.73 5.86 -11.64
N GLU A 50 4.00 6.40 -12.61
CA GLU A 50 4.19 7.76 -13.15
C GLU A 50 4.24 8.83 -12.03
N CYS A 51 3.58 8.59 -10.90
CA CYS A 51 3.59 9.47 -9.73
C CYS A 51 5.00 9.66 -9.13
N ILE A 52 5.80 8.58 -9.04
CA ILE A 52 7.10 8.60 -8.35
C ILE A 52 8.14 9.40 -9.15
N LYS A 53 8.01 9.49 -10.47
CA LYS A 53 8.93 10.26 -11.33
C LYS A 53 9.08 11.71 -10.86
N CYS A 54 8.01 12.32 -10.37
CA CYS A 54 8.06 13.66 -9.76
C CYS A 54 8.05 13.63 -8.22
N HIS A 55 7.43 12.64 -7.59
CA HIS A 55 7.32 12.53 -6.13
C HIS A 55 8.38 11.64 -5.47
N GLN A 56 9.54 11.47 -6.13
CA GLN A 56 10.64 10.62 -5.67
C GLN A 56 11.11 10.97 -4.25
N LYS A 57 11.17 12.26 -3.92
CA LYS A 57 11.58 12.71 -2.58
C LYS A 57 10.65 12.15 -1.50
N ILE A 58 9.34 12.25 -1.73
CA ILE A 58 8.33 11.72 -0.79
C ILE A 58 8.46 10.20 -0.71
N TYR A 59 8.56 9.52 -1.86
CA TYR A 59 8.74 8.07 -1.90
C TYR A 59 9.96 7.59 -1.09
N ASN A 60 11.11 8.26 -1.25
CA ASN A 60 12.34 7.89 -0.55
C ASN A 60 12.22 8.12 0.97
N GLU A 61 11.55 9.20 1.38
CA GLU A 61 11.31 9.49 2.79
C GLU A 61 10.45 8.38 3.43
N ILE A 62 9.33 8.05 2.81
CA ILE A 62 8.38 7.07 3.36
C ILE A 62 8.90 5.63 3.27
N ALA A 63 9.77 5.33 2.29
CA ALA A 63 10.49 4.06 2.20
C ALA A 63 11.46 3.83 3.38
N GLY A 64 11.87 4.90 4.09
CA GLY A 64 12.74 4.81 5.26
C GLY A 64 12.01 4.50 6.56
N PHE A 65 10.69 4.38 6.58
CA PHE A 65 9.93 4.10 7.79
C PHE A 65 9.98 2.62 8.18
N THR A 66 10.03 2.37 9.50
CA THR A 66 10.03 1.03 10.10
C THR A 66 8.72 0.29 9.83
N PHE A 67 7.60 0.99 9.96
CA PHE A 67 6.27 0.45 9.71
C PHE A 67 5.72 1.10 8.45
N GLN A 68 5.37 0.30 7.45
CA GLN A 68 4.87 0.78 6.16
C GLN A 68 3.47 0.21 5.89
N HIS A 69 2.62 1.01 5.24
CA HIS A 69 1.31 0.55 4.80
C HIS A 69 1.46 -0.35 3.55
N SER A 70 0.69 -1.43 3.44
CA SER A 70 0.78 -2.37 2.30
C SER A 70 0.63 -1.68 0.94
N ASN A 71 -0.33 -0.77 0.83
CA ASN A 71 -0.60 0.01 -0.38
C ASN A 71 0.60 0.89 -0.80
N PHE A 72 1.47 1.29 0.13
CA PHE A 72 2.71 1.97 -0.21
C PHE A 72 3.70 1.01 -0.88
N VAL A 73 3.90 -0.18 -0.32
CA VAL A 73 4.78 -1.22 -0.88
C VAL A 73 4.31 -1.63 -2.29
N GLN A 74 2.99 -1.67 -2.50
CA GLN A 74 2.36 -1.98 -3.79
C GLN A 74 2.28 -0.80 -4.76
N ARG A 75 2.74 0.40 -4.35
CA ARG A 75 2.72 1.64 -5.14
C ARG A 75 1.31 2.08 -5.59
N GLU A 76 0.30 1.77 -4.80
CA GLU A 76 -1.11 2.08 -5.07
C GLU A 76 -1.51 3.46 -4.53
N CYS A 77 -0.77 4.50 -4.92
CA CYS A 77 -0.93 5.86 -4.38
C CYS A 77 -2.33 6.45 -4.63
N GLU A 78 -2.93 6.12 -5.77
CA GLU A 78 -4.25 6.61 -6.19
C GLU A 78 -5.39 6.17 -5.27
N ILE A 79 -5.21 5.07 -4.53
CA ILE A 79 -6.24 4.53 -3.65
C ILE A 79 -6.64 5.51 -2.56
N CYS A 80 -5.72 6.39 -2.14
CA CYS A 80 -5.94 7.37 -1.08
C CYS A 80 -5.85 8.82 -1.59
N HIS A 81 -5.05 9.10 -2.63
CA HIS A 81 -4.81 10.47 -3.08
C HIS A 81 -5.73 10.94 -4.20
N ILE A 82 -6.23 10.04 -5.06
CA ILE A 82 -6.95 10.43 -6.29
C ILE A 82 -8.46 10.24 -6.15
N SER A 83 -9.22 11.30 -6.43
CA SER A 83 -10.67 11.32 -6.56
C SER A 83 -11.02 11.12 -8.03
N ARG A 84 -11.27 9.88 -8.45
CA ARG A 84 -11.89 9.63 -9.76
C ARG A 84 -13.34 10.10 -9.66
N LYS A 85 -13.65 11.35 -10.04
CA LYS A 85 -15.04 11.75 -10.33
C LYS A 85 -15.57 10.74 -11.35
N ARG A 86 -16.47 9.84 -10.93
CA ARG A 86 -17.15 8.96 -11.87
C ARG A 86 -17.84 9.89 -12.87
N THR A 87 -17.43 9.85 -14.13
CA THR A 87 -18.24 10.36 -15.21
C THR A 87 -19.60 9.69 -15.07
N THR A 88 -20.62 10.49 -14.78
CA THR A 88 -22.00 10.05 -14.67
C THR A 88 -22.40 9.45 -16.01
N SER A 89 -22.36 8.12 -16.10
CA SER A 89 -23.25 7.38 -16.97
C SER A 89 -23.82 6.21 -16.16
N SER A 90 -25.12 6.33 -15.86
CA SER A 90 -26.07 5.28 -15.47
C SER A 90 -26.42 4.96 -14.00
N LEU A 91 -25.85 5.56 -12.95
CA LEU A 91 -26.33 5.24 -11.56
C LEU A 91 -26.51 6.41 -10.59
N ALA A 92 -26.11 7.63 -10.95
CA ALA A 92 -26.30 8.81 -10.09
C ALA A 92 -27.72 9.42 -10.18
N GLU A 93 -28.61 8.87 -11.01
CA GLU A 93 -29.98 9.38 -11.17
C GLU A 93 -31.03 8.54 -10.42
N TYR A 94 -30.67 7.39 -9.82
CA TYR A 94 -31.67 6.49 -9.20
C TYR A 94 -31.67 6.41 -7.67
N ALA A 95 -30.70 6.98 -6.95
CA ALA A 95 -30.66 6.85 -5.47
C ALA A 95 -30.36 8.17 -4.77
N GLY A 96 -31.35 9.06 -4.78
CA GLY A 96 -31.42 10.14 -3.79
C GLY A 96 -31.67 9.59 -2.38
N LYS A 97 -31.13 10.31 -1.39
CA LYS A 97 -31.54 10.35 0.03
C LYS A 97 -31.33 9.06 0.85
N LYS A 98 -30.23 9.03 1.63
CA LYS A 98 -30.23 8.90 3.10
C LYS A 98 -28.79 8.89 3.63
N ALA A 99 -28.31 10.03 4.12
CA ALA A 99 -27.44 10.21 5.30
C ALA A 99 -26.74 11.58 5.22
N GLY A 100 -26.89 12.38 6.28
CA GLY A 100 -26.23 13.65 6.61
C GLY A 100 -25.35 14.33 5.56
N GLY A 101 -25.88 15.41 4.97
CA GLY A 101 -25.07 16.33 4.18
C GLY A 101 -24.00 16.98 5.07
N TYR A 102 -22.74 16.72 4.74
CA TYR A 102 -21.62 17.55 5.14
C TYR A 102 -21.08 18.21 3.87
N LEU A 103 -20.98 19.53 3.94
CA LEU A 103 -20.57 20.44 2.88
C LEU A 103 -19.31 19.92 2.19
N SER A 104 -19.39 19.73 0.86
CA SER A 104 -18.22 19.60 0.01
C SER A 104 -17.51 20.96 0.04
N ASP A 105 -16.47 21.05 0.85
CA ASP A 105 -15.88 22.31 1.23
C ASP A 105 -14.94 22.84 0.14
N SER A 106 -15.34 23.97 -0.44
CA SER A 106 -14.72 24.62 -1.60
C SER A 106 -13.33 25.24 -1.32
N SER A 107 -12.79 25.11 -0.11
CA SER A 107 -11.51 25.74 0.24
C SER A 107 -10.30 24.81 0.13
N GLU A 108 -10.46 23.49 0.31
CA GLU A 108 -9.35 22.53 0.18
C GLU A 108 -8.87 22.35 -1.27
N GLU A 109 -9.69 22.73 -2.25
CA GLU A 109 -9.36 22.73 -3.68
C GLU A 109 -8.21 23.71 -4.02
N LYS A 110 -7.91 24.68 -3.14
CA LYS A 110 -6.91 25.72 -3.40
C LYS A 110 -5.45 25.25 -3.27
N ILE A 111 -5.17 24.11 -2.62
CA ILE A 111 -3.78 23.68 -2.39
C ILE A 111 -3.23 22.86 -3.57
N HIS A 112 -4.10 22.26 -4.40
CA HIS A 112 -3.66 21.55 -5.60
C HIS A 112 -4.58 21.87 -6.79
N LYS A 113 -4.08 22.66 -7.76
CA LYS A 113 -4.78 23.07 -9.00
C LYS A 113 -5.19 21.91 -9.95
N ARG A 114 -5.02 20.65 -9.57
CA ARG A 114 -5.45 19.47 -10.34
C ARG A 114 -6.65 18.87 -9.63
N GLY A 115 -7.84 19.12 -10.17
CA GLY A 115 -9.15 18.76 -9.59
C GLY A 115 -9.46 17.26 -9.44
N ASP A 116 -8.43 16.41 -9.43
CA ASP A 116 -8.53 14.96 -9.30
C ASP A 116 -7.97 14.46 -7.96
N LEU A 117 -7.53 15.33 -7.05
CA LEU A 117 -7.07 14.92 -5.72
C LEU A 117 -8.22 14.89 -4.73
N ARG A 118 -8.18 13.92 -3.82
CA ARG A 118 -9.09 13.88 -2.67
C ARG A 118 -8.82 15.04 -1.72
N SER A 119 -9.88 15.57 -1.13
CA SER A 119 -9.78 16.46 0.03
C SER A 119 -9.05 15.76 1.18
N ARG A 120 -8.52 16.53 2.12
CA ARG A 120 -7.87 16.00 3.32
C ARG A 120 -8.83 15.18 4.17
N ARG A 121 -10.12 15.54 4.18
CA ARG A 121 -11.15 14.71 4.84
C ARG A 121 -11.33 13.37 4.14
N GLU A 122 -11.53 13.36 2.81
CA GLU A 122 -11.70 12.11 2.04
C GLU A 122 -10.46 11.22 2.12
N ALA A 123 -9.26 11.80 2.00
CA ALA A 123 -7.99 11.08 2.13
C ALA A 123 -7.75 10.58 3.57
N GLY A 124 -8.18 11.34 4.58
CA GLY A 124 -7.92 11.10 5.99
C GLY A 124 -8.99 10.30 6.74
N ILE A 125 -10.16 10.05 6.14
CA ILE A 125 -11.27 9.28 6.75
C ILE A 125 -11.81 8.27 5.73
N ASP A 126 -12.42 8.75 4.65
CA ASP A 126 -13.21 7.90 3.73
C ASP A 126 -12.34 6.85 3.04
N SER A 127 -11.17 7.24 2.56
CA SER A 127 -10.20 6.35 1.92
C SER A 127 -9.79 5.17 2.81
N CYS A 128 -9.68 5.41 4.12
CA CYS A 128 -9.35 4.39 5.10
C CYS A 128 -10.54 3.44 5.31
N MET A 129 -11.74 4.00 5.41
CA MET A 129 -12.94 3.26 5.84
C MET A 129 -13.64 2.49 4.72
N GLU A 130 -13.73 3.07 3.52
CA GLU A 130 -14.46 2.50 2.39
C GLU A 130 -13.86 1.19 1.90
N LYS A 131 -12.53 1.09 1.95
CA LYS A 131 -11.79 -0.01 1.32
C LYS A 131 -11.27 -1.04 2.31
N CYS A 132 -10.77 -0.62 3.47
CA CYS A 132 -9.92 -1.49 4.29
C CYS A 132 -10.29 -1.52 5.79
N HIS A 133 -10.56 -0.38 6.43
CA HIS A 133 -10.79 -0.31 7.87
C HIS A 133 -12.27 -0.15 8.21
N ARG A 134 -12.90 -1.19 8.76
CA ARG A 134 -14.30 -1.12 9.23
C ARG A 134 -14.44 -0.74 10.71
N GLN A 135 -13.32 -0.52 11.39
CA GLN A 135 -13.28 -0.34 12.84
C GLN A 135 -13.75 1.08 13.19
N GLY A 136 -14.63 1.19 14.19
CA GLY A 136 -14.90 2.47 14.84
C GLY A 136 -13.61 2.97 15.48
N ALA A 137 -13.24 4.21 15.20
CA ALA A 137 -12.05 4.81 15.78
C ALA A 137 -12.14 4.80 17.32
N SER A 138 -11.03 4.52 18.01
CA SER A 138 -10.94 4.60 19.48
C SER A 138 -11.21 6.02 20.02
N HIS A 139 -11.28 7.00 19.13
CA HIS A 139 -11.54 8.41 19.39
C HIS A 139 -12.41 8.97 18.25
N PRO A 140 -13.34 9.91 18.49
CA PRO A 140 -14.16 10.47 17.43
C PRO A 140 -13.31 11.18 16.36
N VAL A 141 -13.57 10.82 15.10
CA VAL A 141 -13.03 11.46 13.88
C VAL A 141 -14.18 12.00 13.04
N GLY A 142 -13.89 12.93 12.13
CA GLY A 142 -14.89 13.55 11.27
C GLY A 142 -15.72 14.64 11.97
N ILE A 143 -15.36 14.99 13.20
CA ILE A 143 -15.94 16.09 13.98
C ILE A 143 -14.91 17.19 14.23
N ALA A 144 -15.36 18.43 14.27
CA ALA A 144 -14.55 19.57 14.70
C ALA A 144 -14.25 19.48 16.21
N SER A 145 -13.12 20.05 16.64
CA SER A 145 -12.82 20.17 18.08
C SER A 145 -13.91 20.95 18.82
N ARG A 146 -14.26 20.54 20.05
CA ARG A 146 -15.33 21.14 20.86
C ARG A 146 -14.88 21.38 22.30
N GLY A 147 -15.48 22.39 22.93
CA GLY A 147 -15.24 22.72 24.34
C GLY A 147 -13.80 23.14 24.61
N ASN A 148 -13.19 22.59 25.66
CA ASN A 148 -11.82 22.91 26.08
C ASN A 148 -10.72 22.15 25.32
N ILE A 149 -11.10 21.27 24.40
CA ILE A 149 -10.15 20.47 23.61
C ILE A 149 -9.54 21.37 22.53
N LYS A 150 -8.22 21.52 22.54
CA LYS A 150 -7.49 22.31 21.55
C LYS A 150 -6.53 21.41 20.78
N ILE A 151 -6.80 21.22 19.50
CA ILE A 151 -5.89 20.49 18.62
C ILE A 151 -4.72 21.43 18.28
N PRO A 152 -3.46 21.05 18.58
CA PRO A 152 -2.31 21.84 18.18
C PRO A 152 -2.26 22.01 16.67
N THR A 153 -1.85 23.19 16.19
CA THR A 153 -1.70 23.48 14.75
C THR A 153 -0.64 22.62 14.07
N THR A 154 0.21 21.95 14.85
CA THR A 154 1.20 20.98 14.37
C THR A 154 0.59 19.66 13.93
N LEU A 155 -0.63 19.34 14.37
CA LEU A 155 -1.35 18.14 13.94
C LEU A 155 -2.23 18.47 12.72
N PRO A 156 -2.24 17.60 11.69
CA PRO A 156 -3.03 17.87 10.51
C PRO A 156 -4.52 17.64 10.79
N THR A 157 -5.33 18.61 10.44
CA THR A 157 -6.80 18.54 10.48
C THR A 157 -7.36 18.90 9.11
N ALA A 158 -8.52 18.34 8.77
CA ALA A 158 -9.30 18.81 7.64
C ALA A 158 -9.89 20.20 7.93
N GLU A 159 -10.43 20.84 6.90
CA GLU A 159 -11.10 22.14 7.00
C GLU A 159 -12.09 22.18 8.19
N GLY A 160 -12.19 23.36 8.82
CA GLY A 160 -13.01 23.54 10.03
C GLY A 160 -12.41 22.89 11.28
N ASN A 161 -11.10 22.62 11.30
CA ASN A 161 -10.41 21.96 12.41
C ASN A 161 -10.98 20.58 12.75
N ILE A 162 -11.30 19.83 11.70
CA ILE A 162 -11.88 18.50 11.80
C ILE A 162 -10.76 17.46 11.96
N MET A 163 -10.85 16.66 13.02
CA MET A 163 -9.94 15.53 13.22
C MET A 163 -10.22 14.43 12.21
N THR A 164 -9.15 13.85 11.67
CA THR A 164 -9.19 12.71 10.75
C THR A 164 -8.36 11.56 11.34
N CYS A 165 -8.39 10.38 10.73
CA CYS A 165 -7.49 9.29 11.15
C CYS A 165 -6.02 9.72 11.02
N ALA A 166 -5.70 10.50 9.98
CA ALA A 166 -4.36 11.03 9.72
C ALA A 166 -3.90 12.10 10.72
N THR A 167 -4.80 12.63 11.56
CA THR A 167 -4.42 13.55 12.65
C THR A 167 -3.50 12.86 13.66
N CYS A 168 -3.74 11.57 13.94
CA CYS A 168 -2.94 10.78 14.88
C CYS A 168 -2.08 9.71 14.19
N HIS A 169 -2.54 9.19 13.05
CA HIS A 169 -1.83 8.17 12.28
C HIS A 169 -1.05 8.77 11.09
N MET A 170 0.00 8.08 10.69
CA MET A 170 0.81 8.34 9.52
C MET A 170 0.40 7.39 8.39
N PRO A 171 -0.41 7.83 7.41
CA PRO A 171 -0.98 6.94 6.38
C PRO A 171 0.07 6.34 5.43
N HIS A 172 1.25 6.96 5.31
CA HIS A 172 2.36 6.44 4.51
C HIS A 172 3.28 5.50 5.27
N GLY A 173 3.11 5.37 6.59
CA GLY A 173 4.03 4.65 7.47
C GLY A 173 4.72 5.56 8.48
N GLY A 174 5.36 4.97 9.48
CA GLY A 174 6.01 5.70 10.56
C GLY A 174 7.02 4.87 11.34
N LYS A 175 7.69 5.52 12.30
CA LYS A 175 8.64 4.89 13.21
C LYS A 175 7.96 4.24 14.40
N GLU A 176 6.81 4.77 14.80
CA GLU A 176 6.04 4.28 15.93
C GLU A 176 5.08 3.16 15.53
N ARG A 177 4.77 2.29 16.50
CA ARG A 177 3.77 1.23 16.34
C ARG A 177 2.42 1.82 15.94
N TYR A 178 1.64 1.03 15.20
CA TYR A 178 0.33 1.44 14.68
C TYR A 178 0.38 2.71 13.81
N PHE A 179 1.56 3.04 13.28
CA PHE A 179 1.79 4.25 12.49
C PHE A 179 1.44 5.53 13.26
N ALA A 180 1.56 5.54 14.59
CA ALA A 180 1.27 6.72 15.37
C ALA A 180 2.28 7.85 15.10
N ARG A 181 1.85 9.10 15.26
CA ARG A 181 2.77 10.27 15.21
C ARG A 181 3.65 10.38 16.46
N VAL A 182 3.14 9.92 17.60
CA VAL A 182 3.80 9.89 18.93
C VAL A 182 3.30 8.65 19.68
N ASP A 183 3.90 8.32 20.84
CA ASP A 183 3.45 7.19 21.65
C ASP A 183 1.99 7.38 22.13
N PHE A 184 1.14 6.37 21.88
CA PHE A 184 -0.28 6.37 22.26
C PHE A 184 -0.54 6.12 23.75
N LYS A 185 0.48 5.81 24.56
CA LYS A 185 0.30 5.55 26.00
C LYS A 185 -0.14 6.79 26.78
N ARG A 186 0.42 7.96 26.45
CA ARG A 186 0.12 9.22 27.14
C ARG A 186 0.22 10.43 26.22
N ASP A 187 1.29 10.49 25.44
CA ASP A 187 1.68 11.71 24.73
C ASP A 187 0.58 12.17 23.76
N ILE A 188 -0.03 11.26 23.00
CA ILE A 188 -1.08 11.63 22.04
C ILE A 188 -2.30 12.29 22.72
N CYS A 189 -2.66 11.84 23.93
CA CYS A 189 -3.87 12.28 24.62
C CYS A 189 -3.71 13.72 25.12
N VAL A 190 -2.54 14.02 25.72
CA VAL A 190 -2.26 15.33 26.32
C VAL A 190 -2.01 16.41 25.28
N LEU A 191 -1.70 16.06 24.02
CA LEU A 191 -1.60 17.04 22.94
C LEU A 191 -2.88 17.86 22.79
N CYS A 192 -4.05 17.26 23.02
CA CYS A 192 -5.35 17.93 22.86
C CYS A 192 -6.07 18.18 24.19
N HIS A 193 -5.82 17.36 25.21
CA HIS A 193 -6.35 17.48 26.57
C HIS A 193 -5.33 18.11 27.52
N LEU A 194 -4.92 19.33 27.23
CA LEU A 194 -3.90 20.07 27.99
C LEU A 194 -4.30 20.36 29.44
N ASP A 195 -5.60 20.32 29.73
CA ASP A 195 -6.20 20.52 31.06
C ASP A 195 -6.18 19.25 31.93
N LYS A 196 -5.63 18.14 31.43
CA LYS A 196 -5.51 16.85 32.16
C LYS A 196 -4.09 16.54 32.63
N LEU A 197 -3.23 17.56 32.71
CA LEU A 197 -1.87 17.49 33.28
C LEU A 197 -1.87 17.56 34.80
#